data_AF-M4BL84-F1
#
_entry.id   AF-M4BL84-F1
#
_cell.length_a   1.000
_cell.length_b   1.000
_cell.length_c   1.000
_cell.angle_alpha   90.00
_cell.angle_beta   90.00
_cell.angle_gamma   90.00
#
_symmetry.space_group_name_H-M   'P 1'
#
loop_
_entity.id
_entity.type
_entity.pdbx_description
1 polymer ?
#
loop_
_entity_poly.entity_id
_entity_poly.type
_entity_poly.pdbx_seq_one_letter_code
_entity_poly.pdbx_strand_id
1 'polypeptide(L)'
;MPEEAVKPLVTFAMAKAEQIWIPGYQDHQVDAMLLPPASSGRDAVDRPVIMLCNPNGGLYEFHHLQMDWIKFYTTRLDCHVLVYNYRGYGRCKGSPSPAMHNLDGLAIVNYLKNERGFVQIAVHGESIGGLVATYVACTSPHVNVLIADRTLATVPALAQRMIARWAGTVVDWVMRWDTDNVQKYLDAPCAKILCSDPSDEIILDGASLKSGVALSVELNDKTFDLPRQSVADGSPAPPVSPAKAVCKIGICFGPCSSSVVSEAASRPVVGQPLTESMVLRFSEAVLSVGRRALEHETGRDDEQHRRHESGALEETEPCGDTSDAAATGSSDVAIFMDDAVAASVVEIAAAPETQPILRADLVEASASVAPTLKFPGELLAVVWMQLARLDGYCGQVLLQAAENGGHDKIRAWTASLLTWGGYMAPERRRERSLEPFERGGILIVPITIAEVHAVLQHLAEQHTSFKYDYDIDFVMLMVEYLDDALQRRWRHLDSSTIEKRDVAGESVQIDKKTDSRAAAGQRKTVIPLLINTEDARLGCLLPLRCGHNKNYEDAEKQALIGFLRHVGFIGSVK
;
A
#
# COMPACT_ATOMS: atom_id res chain seq x y z
N MET A 1 33.39 -23.64 46.50
CA MET A 1 32.09 -23.65 45.79
C MET A 1 32.40 -23.56 44.30
N PRO A 2 31.76 -24.39 43.47
CA PRO A 2 32.35 -24.82 42.20
C PRO A 2 32.16 -23.79 41.09
N GLU A 3 33.11 -23.81 40.14
CA GLU A 3 32.99 -23.23 38.81
C GLU A 3 31.65 -23.65 38.18
N GLU A 4 30.72 -22.70 38.05
CA GLU A 4 29.59 -22.85 37.15
C GLU A 4 30.14 -22.80 35.72
N ALA A 5 30.19 -23.98 35.10
CA ALA A 5 30.39 -24.16 33.69
C ALA A 5 29.39 -23.28 32.93
N VAL A 6 29.90 -22.20 32.33
CA VAL A 6 29.20 -21.45 31.29
C VAL A 6 28.90 -22.45 30.17
N LYS A 7 27.68 -22.96 30.14
CA LYS A 7 27.17 -23.73 28.99
C LYS A 7 27.31 -22.82 27.76
N PRO A 8 27.95 -23.28 26.67
CA PRO A 8 27.99 -22.49 25.46
C PRO A 8 26.56 -22.30 24.98
N LEU A 9 26.16 -21.03 24.86
CA LEU A 9 25.03 -20.60 24.06
C LEU A 9 25.14 -21.30 22.70
N VAL A 10 24.05 -21.99 22.34
CA VAL A 10 23.82 -22.74 21.10
C VAL A 10 24.78 -22.31 19.99
N THR A 11 25.82 -23.12 19.77
CA THR A 11 26.76 -22.93 18.67
C THR A 11 25.95 -23.05 17.38
N PHE A 12 25.70 -21.94 16.71
CA PHE A 12 25.27 -21.95 15.33
C PHE A 12 26.29 -22.78 14.56
N ALA A 13 25.90 -23.98 14.16
CA ALA A 13 26.67 -24.73 13.19
C ALA A 13 26.57 -23.96 11.85
N MET A 14 27.45 -22.98 11.65
CA MET A 14 27.82 -22.49 10.32
C MET A 14 28.55 -23.63 9.60
N ALA A 15 27.85 -24.73 9.34
CA ALA A 15 28.42 -25.88 8.68
C ALA A 15 28.68 -25.51 7.22
N LYS A 16 29.94 -25.16 6.92
CA LYS A 16 30.55 -25.13 5.57
C LYS A 16 30.13 -23.97 4.63
N ALA A 17 29.93 -22.76 5.14
CA ALA A 17 29.91 -21.59 4.26
C ALA A 17 31.27 -21.43 3.54
N GLU A 18 31.24 -21.04 2.27
CA GLU A 18 32.42 -20.87 1.43
C GLU A 18 32.64 -19.40 1.08
N GLN A 19 33.79 -18.85 1.47
CA GLN A 19 34.20 -17.54 0.99
C GLN A 19 34.74 -17.66 -0.45
N ILE A 20 34.27 -16.78 -1.33
CA ILE A 20 34.54 -16.80 -2.76
C ILE A 20 34.87 -15.37 -3.21
N TRP A 21 35.88 -15.25 -4.07
CA TRP A 21 36.13 -14.02 -4.82
C TRP A 21 35.56 -14.18 -6.23
N ILE A 22 34.58 -13.35 -6.56
CA ILE A 22 33.88 -13.41 -7.85
C ILE A 22 34.40 -12.25 -8.73
N PRO A 23 34.86 -12.53 -9.97
CA PRO A 23 35.18 -11.48 -10.93
C PRO A 23 33.92 -10.70 -11.30
N GLY A 24 33.83 -9.47 -10.80
CA GLY A 24 32.80 -8.49 -11.11
C GLY A 24 33.06 -7.75 -12.42
N TYR A 25 32.36 -6.63 -12.62
CA TYR A 25 32.56 -5.79 -13.81
C TYR A 25 33.96 -5.17 -13.82
N GLN A 26 34.64 -5.24 -14.97
CA GLN A 26 36.05 -4.88 -15.13
C GLN A 26 36.98 -5.66 -14.20
N ASP A 27 36.73 -6.96 -14.03
CA ASP A 27 37.50 -7.89 -13.20
C ASP A 27 37.64 -7.48 -11.73
N HIS A 28 36.74 -6.60 -11.27
CA HIS A 28 36.69 -6.17 -9.89
C HIS A 28 36.41 -7.37 -8.98
N GLN A 29 37.30 -7.64 -8.03
CA GLN A 29 37.13 -8.77 -7.13
C GLN A 29 36.04 -8.47 -6.08
N VAL A 30 34.89 -9.13 -6.23
CA VAL A 30 33.77 -9.06 -5.28
C VAL A 30 33.97 -10.13 -4.22
N ASP A 31 34.08 -9.72 -2.95
CA ASP A 31 34.11 -10.61 -1.81
C ASP A 31 32.70 -11.11 -1.50
N ALA A 32 32.51 -12.42 -1.54
CA ALA A 32 31.24 -13.08 -1.35
C ALA A 32 31.35 -14.31 -0.43
N MET A 33 30.22 -14.69 0.14
CA MET A 33 30.05 -15.91 0.93
C MET A 33 28.87 -16.69 0.37
N LEU A 34 29.10 -17.94 -0.02
CA LEU A 34 28.05 -18.88 -0.40
C LEU A 34 27.74 -19.79 0.77
N LEU A 35 26.51 -19.71 1.27
CA LEU A 35 26.00 -20.54 2.34
C LEU A 35 25.17 -21.69 1.76
N PRO A 36 25.47 -22.95 2.12
CA PRO A 36 24.75 -24.09 1.59
C PRO A 36 23.38 -24.29 2.28
N PRO A 37 22.45 -25.02 1.63
CA PRO A 37 21.26 -25.56 2.25
C PRO A 37 21.60 -26.37 3.50
N ALA A 38 20.82 -26.20 4.56
CA ALA A 38 21.08 -26.88 5.84
C ALA A 38 20.90 -28.41 5.74
N SER A 39 19.97 -28.89 4.90
CA SER A 39 19.67 -30.32 4.77
C SER A 39 20.38 -30.96 3.57
N SER A 40 20.29 -30.32 2.40
CA SER A 40 20.88 -30.89 1.17
C SER A 40 22.40 -30.70 1.06
N GLY A 41 22.99 -29.73 1.78
CA GLY A 41 24.43 -29.49 1.81
C GLY A 41 25.00 -28.80 0.58
N ARG A 42 26.34 -28.64 0.55
CA ARG A 42 27.07 -27.78 -0.40
C ARG A 42 27.03 -28.24 -1.86
N ASP A 43 26.97 -29.54 -2.10
CA ASP A 43 27.07 -30.11 -3.46
C ASP A 43 25.71 -30.17 -4.19
N ALA A 44 24.62 -29.77 -3.53
CA ALA A 44 23.26 -29.82 -4.06
C ALA A 44 22.96 -28.63 -4.99
N VAL A 45 23.59 -28.60 -6.17
CA VAL A 45 23.44 -27.52 -7.18
C VAL A 45 22.03 -27.48 -7.80
N ASP A 46 21.28 -28.58 -7.68
CA ASP A 46 19.86 -28.65 -8.05
C ASP A 46 18.96 -27.84 -7.11
N ARG A 47 19.44 -27.51 -5.91
CA ARG A 47 18.73 -26.61 -5.00
C ARG A 47 18.83 -25.16 -5.45
N PRO A 48 17.76 -24.36 -5.29
CA PRO A 48 17.77 -22.96 -5.70
C PRO A 48 18.81 -22.16 -4.93
N VAL A 49 19.28 -21.07 -5.54
CA VAL A 49 20.15 -20.08 -4.89
C VAL A 49 19.45 -18.73 -4.82
N ILE A 50 19.53 -18.08 -3.66
CA ILE A 50 19.09 -16.70 -3.45
C ILE A 50 20.31 -15.81 -3.30
N MET A 51 20.45 -14.84 -4.21
CA MET A 51 21.41 -13.75 -4.07
C MET A 51 20.77 -12.60 -3.29
N LEU A 52 21.31 -12.29 -2.11
CA LEU A 52 20.85 -11.15 -1.30
C LEU A 52 21.58 -9.88 -1.74
N CYS A 53 20.83 -8.91 -2.25
CA CYS A 53 21.30 -7.56 -2.51
C CYS A 53 21.10 -6.74 -1.22
N ASN A 54 22.21 -6.40 -0.57
CA ASN A 54 22.19 -5.89 0.80
C ASN A 54 21.46 -4.55 0.95
N PRO A 55 20.82 -4.31 2.11
CA PRO A 55 20.29 -3.00 2.48
C PRO A 55 21.39 -2.03 2.90
N ASN A 56 21.02 -0.81 3.26
CA ASN A 56 21.96 0.21 3.72
C ASN A 56 22.71 -0.26 4.98
N GLY A 57 24.04 -0.10 5.00
CA GLY A 57 24.88 -0.58 6.10
C GLY A 57 24.93 -2.11 6.24
N GLY A 58 24.39 -2.87 5.30
CA GLY A 58 24.34 -4.33 5.33
C GLY A 58 25.60 -4.98 4.79
N LEU A 59 26.77 -4.78 5.40
CA LEU A 59 27.92 -5.62 5.07
C LEU A 59 27.58 -7.08 5.33
N TYR A 60 28.00 -8.00 4.45
CA TYR A 60 27.52 -9.37 4.59
C TYR A 60 27.97 -10.06 5.88
N GLU A 61 29.07 -9.60 6.47
CA GLU A 61 29.58 -10.03 7.77
C GLU A 61 28.56 -9.81 8.89
N PHE A 62 27.66 -8.82 8.75
CA PHE A 62 26.63 -8.48 9.73
C PHE A 62 25.27 -9.08 9.44
N HIS A 63 25.07 -9.79 8.33
CA HIS A 63 23.75 -10.32 7.95
C HIS A 63 23.12 -11.18 9.05
N HIS A 64 23.92 -12.00 9.75
CA HIS A 64 23.44 -12.84 10.84
C HIS A 64 22.92 -12.08 12.08
N LEU A 65 23.25 -10.78 12.20
CA LEU A 65 22.80 -9.88 13.26
C LEU A 65 21.63 -9.00 12.81
N GLN A 66 21.55 -8.69 11.52
CA GLN A 66 20.58 -7.74 10.97
C GLN A 66 19.24 -8.41 10.71
N MET A 67 19.20 -9.48 9.92
CA MET A 67 17.96 -10.14 9.49
C MET A 67 18.13 -11.67 9.45
N ASP A 68 17.03 -12.39 9.59
CA ASP A 68 17.04 -13.85 9.63
C ASP A 68 16.99 -14.49 8.23
N TRP A 69 17.16 -13.71 7.16
CA TRP A 69 17.06 -14.17 5.77
C TRP A 69 17.93 -15.37 5.46
N ILE A 70 19.19 -15.34 5.90
CA ILE A 70 20.11 -16.46 5.71
C ILE A 70 19.52 -17.75 6.28
N LYS A 71 19.03 -17.73 7.53
CA LYS A 71 18.49 -18.93 8.17
C LYS A 71 17.16 -19.34 7.57
N PHE A 72 16.31 -18.36 7.27
CA PHE A 72 15.05 -18.59 6.59
C PHE A 72 15.25 -19.35 5.28
N TYR A 73 16.14 -18.88 4.40
CA TYR A 73 16.39 -19.53 3.11
C TYR A 73 17.15 -20.87 3.25
N THR A 74 18.23 -20.91 4.04
CA THR A 74 19.06 -22.13 4.18
C THR A 74 18.39 -23.25 4.96
N THR A 75 17.69 -22.91 6.05
CA THR A 75 17.13 -23.90 6.99
C THR A 75 15.67 -24.19 6.70
N ARG A 76 14.85 -23.17 6.43
CA ARG A 76 13.41 -23.36 6.21
C ARG A 76 13.09 -23.78 4.77
N LEU A 77 13.82 -23.24 3.80
CA LEU A 77 13.56 -23.48 2.37
C LEU A 77 14.61 -24.35 1.68
N ASP A 78 15.64 -24.78 2.42
CA ASP A 78 16.72 -25.65 1.92
C ASP A 78 17.34 -25.13 0.61
N CYS A 79 17.61 -23.82 0.57
CA CYS A 79 18.22 -23.12 -0.56
C CYS A 79 19.65 -22.70 -0.25
N HIS A 80 20.47 -22.54 -1.30
CA HIS A 80 21.74 -21.83 -1.20
C HIS A 80 21.48 -20.34 -1.02
N VAL A 81 22.35 -19.64 -0.28
CA VAL A 81 22.29 -18.19 -0.14
C VAL A 81 23.65 -17.62 -0.48
N LEU A 82 23.69 -16.72 -1.46
CA LEU A 82 24.87 -15.92 -1.75
C LEU A 82 24.68 -14.54 -1.13
N VAL A 83 25.64 -14.15 -0.29
CA VAL A 83 25.79 -12.79 0.21
C VAL A 83 27.13 -12.23 -0.24
N TYR A 84 27.22 -10.93 -0.47
CA TYR A 84 28.43 -10.30 -1.00
C TYR A 84 28.54 -8.85 -0.54
N ASN A 85 29.74 -8.27 -0.63
CA ASN A 85 29.94 -6.86 -0.31
C ASN A 85 29.95 -6.05 -1.61
N TYR A 86 29.23 -4.92 -1.61
CA TYR A 86 29.27 -3.98 -2.72
C TYR A 86 30.68 -3.41 -2.92
N ARG A 87 31.03 -3.07 -4.16
CA ARG A 87 32.28 -2.36 -4.49
C ARG A 87 32.47 -1.12 -3.61
N GLY A 88 33.67 -0.94 -3.07
CA GLY A 88 34.01 0.13 -2.14
C GLY A 88 33.59 -0.10 -0.68
N TYR A 89 33.02 -1.26 -0.36
CA TYR A 89 32.60 -1.64 0.99
C TYR A 89 33.29 -2.92 1.48
N GLY A 90 33.44 -3.05 2.80
CA GLY A 90 34.07 -4.21 3.42
C GLY A 90 35.47 -4.46 2.86
N ARG A 91 35.69 -5.65 2.30
CA ARG A 91 36.96 -6.05 1.66
C ARG A 91 37.02 -5.71 0.16
N CYS A 92 35.90 -5.34 -0.46
CA CYS A 92 35.84 -4.96 -1.86
C CYS A 92 36.48 -3.58 -2.07
N LYS A 93 37.46 -3.50 -2.99
CA LYS A 93 38.18 -2.27 -3.31
C LYS A 93 37.35 -1.30 -4.17
N GLY A 94 37.95 -0.18 -4.57
CA GLY A 94 37.33 0.80 -5.46
C GLY A 94 36.40 1.77 -4.72
N SER A 95 35.49 2.40 -5.47
CA SER A 95 34.56 3.40 -4.95
C SER A 95 33.11 2.97 -5.19
N PRO A 96 32.19 3.30 -4.27
CA PRO A 96 30.80 2.92 -4.40
C PRO A 96 30.10 3.69 -5.53
N SER A 97 29.28 2.98 -6.30
CA SER A 97 28.45 3.56 -7.36
C SER A 97 27.33 2.57 -7.71
N PRO A 98 26.05 2.97 -7.71
CA PRO A 98 24.96 2.06 -8.06
C PRO A 98 25.10 1.45 -9.45
N ALA A 99 25.57 2.22 -10.43
CA ALA A 99 25.81 1.70 -11.78
C ALA A 99 26.84 0.56 -11.77
N MET A 100 27.91 0.69 -10.98
CA MET A 100 28.93 -0.35 -10.85
C MET A 100 28.42 -1.54 -10.03
N HIS A 101 27.66 -1.30 -8.96
CA HIS A 101 27.04 -2.35 -8.16
C HIS A 101 26.03 -3.18 -8.96
N ASN A 102 25.28 -2.53 -9.86
CA ASN A 102 24.38 -3.16 -10.83
C ASN A 102 25.13 -4.11 -11.77
N LEU A 103 26.25 -3.65 -12.35
CA LEU A 103 27.08 -4.45 -13.26
C LEU A 103 27.82 -5.58 -12.52
N ASP A 104 28.29 -5.34 -11.29
CA ASP A 104 28.85 -6.38 -10.43
C ASP A 104 27.78 -7.43 -10.08
N GLY A 105 26.54 -7.02 -9.83
CA GLY A 105 25.40 -7.92 -9.60
C GLY A 105 25.11 -8.84 -10.80
N LEU A 106 25.20 -8.32 -12.03
CA LEU A 106 25.08 -9.16 -13.23
C LEU A 106 26.21 -10.18 -13.34
N ALA A 107 27.45 -9.78 -13.04
CA ALA A 107 28.59 -10.68 -13.05
C ALA A 107 28.42 -11.81 -12.01
N ILE A 108 27.88 -11.50 -10.84
CA ILE A 108 27.56 -12.49 -9.80
C ILE A 108 26.51 -13.50 -10.28
N VAL A 109 25.41 -13.04 -10.91
CA VAL A 109 24.41 -13.96 -11.46
C VAL A 109 25.00 -14.84 -12.57
N ASN A 110 25.84 -14.28 -13.43
CA ASN A 110 26.55 -15.05 -14.46
C ASN A 110 27.50 -16.08 -13.84
N TYR A 111 28.20 -15.75 -12.76
CA TYR A 111 29.04 -16.68 -12.01
C TYR A 111 28.21 -17.84 -11.42
N LEU A 112 27.10 -17.52 -10.73
CA LEU A 112 26.19 -18.52 -10.17
C LEU A 112 25.64 -19.46 -11.25
N LYS A 113 25.31 -18.92 -12.42
CA LYS A 113 24.77 -19.71 -13.54
C LYS A 113 25.84 -20.56 -14.22
N ASN A 114 26.92 -19.95 -14.67
CA ASN A 114 27.86 -20.54 -15.62
C ASN A 114 29.00 -21.30 -14.93
N GLU A 115 29.48 -20.81 -13.79
CA GLU A 115 30.59 -21.43 -13.06
C GLU A 115 30.10 -22.37 -11.96
N ARG A 116 29.00 -22.02 -11.27
CA ARG A 116 28.44 -22.85 -10.19
C ARG A 116 27.32 -23.78 -10.64
N GLY A 117 26.76 -23.55 -11.83
CA GLY A 117 25.77 -24.45 -12.44
C GLY A 117 24.35 -24.34 -11.89
N PHE A 118 24.03 -23.31 -11.11
CA PHE A 118 22.70 -23.16 -10.52
C PHE A 118 21.63 -22.98 -11.61
N VAL A 119 20.51 -23.68 -11.47
CA VAL A 119 19.42 -23.65 -12.45
C VAL A 119 18.33 -22.65 -12.06
N GLN A 120 18.04 -22.55 -10.76
CA GLN A 120 17.03 -21.65 -10.19
C GLN A 120 17.74 -20.56 -9.37
N ILE A 121 17.70 -19.33 -9.86
CA ILE A 121 18.33 -18.17 -9.22
C ILE A 121 17.25 -17.13 -8.88
N ALA A 122 17.17 -16.76 -7.61
CA ALA A 122 16.40 -15.60 -7.17
C ALA A 122 17.33 -14.46 -6.74
N VAL A 123 16.86 -13.24 -6.92
CA VAL A 123 17.47 -12.05 -6.35
C VAL A 123 16.51 -11.43 -5.35
N HIS A 124 16.98 -11.18 -4.13
CA HIS A 124 16.21 -10.51 -3.08
C HIS A 124 16.91 -9.20 -2.73
N GLY A 125 16.26 -8.09 -3.04
CA GLY A 125 16.76 -6.76 -2.70
C GLY A 125 15.92 -6.13 -1.62
N GLU A 126 16.55 -5.79 -0.49
CA GLU A 126 15.92 -5.08 0.61
C GLU A 126 16.33 -3.60 0.59
N SER A 127 15.37 -2.68 0.77
CA SER A 127 15.65 -1.26 0.87
C SER A 127 16.46 -0.76 -0.34
N ILE A 128 17.61 -0.11 -0.16
CA ILE A 128 18.50 0.31 -1.26
C ILE A 128 19.01 -0.84 -2.14
N GLY A 129 19.06 -2.07 -1.62
CA GLY A 129 19.43 -3.26 -2.38
C GLY A 129 18.48 -3.56 -3.54
N GLY A 130 17.27 -3.01 -3.52
CA GLY A 130 16.34 -3.06 -4.65
C GLY A 130 16.86 -2.40 -5.93
N LEU A 131 17.78 -1.43 -5.84
CA LEU A 131 18.46 -0.84 -7.02
C LEU A 131 19.18 -1.91 -7.85
N VAL A 132 19.90 -2.80 -7.16
CA VAL A 132 20.65 -3.89 -7.80
C VAL A 132 19.72 -5.03 -8.18
N ALA A 133 18.83 -5.43 -7.26
CA ALA A 133 17.94 -6.58 -7.51
C ALA A 133 17.02 -6.34 -8.72
N THR A 134 16.38 -5.17 -8.83
CA THR A 134 15.50 -4.86 -9.98
C THR A 134 16.29 -4.76 -11.28
N TYR A 135 17.48 -4.15 -11.25
CA TYR A 135 18.34 -4.06 -12.43
C TYR A 135 18.78 -5.43 -12.94
N VAL A 136 19.24 -6.29 -12.03
CA VAL A 136 19.72 -7.64 -12.35
C VAL A 136 18.58 -8.51 -12.86
N ALA A 137 17.41 -8.44 -12.22
CA ALA A 137 16.20 -9.14 -12.68
C ALA A 137 15.70 -8.65 -14.05
N CYS A 138 15.82 -7.34 -14.32
CA CYS A 138 15.46 -6.75 -15.62
C CYS A 138 16.40 -7.17 -16.74
N THR A 139 17.69 -7.27 -16.46
CA THR A 139 18.72 -7.38 -17.51
C THR A 139 19.20 -8.81 -17.72
N SER A 140 19.19 -9.66 -16.69
CA SER A 140 19.68 -11.02 -16.77
C SER A 140 18.56 -12.02 -17.08
N PRO A 141 18.67 -12.83 -18.15
CA PRO A 141 17.70 -13.89 -18.44
C PRO A 141 17.83 -15.09 -17.48
N HIS A 142 18.82 -15.08 -16.58
CA HIS A 142 19.09 -16.18 -15.66
C HIS A 142 18.39 -16.03 -14.32
N VAL A 143 17.76 -14.88 -14.04
CA VAL A 143 16.97 -14.67 -12.83
C VAL A 143 15.58 -15.26 -13.03
N ASN A 144 15.20 -16.18 -12.16
CA ASN A 144 13.88 -16.83 -12.16
C ASN A 144 12.87 -16.07 -11.29
N VAL A 145 13.34 -15.48 -10.19
CA VAL A 145 12.50 -14.77 -9.23
C VAL A 145 13.14 -13.47 -8.75
N LEU A 146 12.35 -12.39 -8.71
CA LEU A 146 12.67 -11.14 -8.03
C LEU A 146 11.82 -11.01 -6.75
N ILE A 147 12.50 -10.81 -5.62
CA ILE A 147 11.88 -10.43 -4.33
C ILE A 147 12.29 -8.98 -4.06
N ALA A 148 11.38 -8.04 -4.31
CA ALA A 148 11.58 -6.62 -4.05
C ALA A 148 11.00 -6.28 -2.67
N ASP A 149 11.86 -6.18 -1.66
CA ASP A 149 11.47 -6.09 -0.25
C ASP A 149 11.68 -4.67 0.30
N ARG A 150 10.58 -4.02 0.73
CA ARG A 150 10.57 -2.68 1.36
C ARG A 150 11.52 -1.72 0.66
N THR A 151 11.44 -1.65 -0.66
CA THR A 151 12.33 -0.85 -1.51
C THR A 151 11.61 0.36 -2.10
N LEU A 152 12.39 1.30 -2.60
CA LEU A 152 11.95 2.59 -3.11
C LEU A 152 11.66 2.57 -4.62
N ALA A 153 10.84 3.51 -5.08
CA ALA A 153 10.62 3.80 -6.49
C ALA A 153 11.85 4.47 -7.12
N THR A 154 12.32 5.58 -6.54
CA THR A 154 13.54 6.30 -6.92
C THR A 154 14.17 6.97 -5.69
N VAL A 155 15.49 7.18 -5.71
CA VAL A 155 16.19 7.85 -4.59
C VAL A 155 15.76 9.32 -4.46
N PRO A 156 15.60 10.10 -5.55
CA PRO A 156 15.06 11.45 -5.44
C PRO A 156 13.67 11.50 -4.80
N ALA A 157 12.74 10.61 -5.17
CA ALA A 157 11.39 10.57 -4.61
C ALA A 157 11.40 10.29 -3.10
N LEU A 158 12.30 9.41 -2.64
CA LEU A 158 12.51 9.14 -1.23
C LEU A 158 13.08 10.34 -0.49
N ALA A 159 14.13 10.97 -1.03
CA ALA A 159 14.78 12.14 -0.43
C ALA A 159 13.80 13.32 -0.25
N GLN A 160 12.86 13.51 -1.18
CA GLN A 160 11.85 14.56 -1.08
C GLN A 160 10.93 14.39 0.13
N ARG A 161 10.62 13.14 0.49
CA ARG A 161 9.71 12.80 1.59
C ARG A 161 10.41 12.71 2.94
N MET A 162 11.68 12.30 2.96
CA MET A 162 12.47 12.20 4.20
C MET A 162 13.08 13.53 4.65
N ILE A 163 13.55 14.36 3.71
CA ILE A 163 14.36 15.55 4.04
C ILE A 163 13.55 16.82 3.77
N ALA A 164 13.31 17.10 2.49
CA ALA A 164 12.58 18.28 2.03
C ALA A 164 12.29 18.14 0.54
N ARG A 165 11.25 18.83 0.06
CA ARG A 165 10.85 18.81 -1.35
C ARG A 165 11.97 19.16 -2.34
N TRP A 166 12.88 20.07 -1.99
CA TRP A 166 14.02 20.44 -2.85
C TRP A 166 15.16 19.40 -2.83
N ALA A 167 15.18 18.49 -1.84
CA ALA A 167 16.26 17.52 -1.66
C ALA A 167 16.34 16.53 -2.82
N GLY A 168 15.21 16.17 -3.44
CA GLY A 168 15.20 15.32 -4.62
C GLY A 168 16.00 15.90 -5.78
N THR A 169 15.79 17.18 -6.09
CA THR A 169 16.54 17.89 -7.15
C THR A 169 18.04 17.96 -6.85
N VAL A 170 18.41 18.15 -5.58
CA VAL A 170 19.83 18.17 -5.17
C VAL A 170 20.44 16.78 -5.29
N VAL A 171 19.76 15.75 -4.81
CA VAL A 171 20.23 14.36 -4.92
C VAL A 171 20.39 13.97 -6.39
N ASP A 172 19.41 14.27 -7.23
CA ASP A 172 19.46 13.98 -8.66
C ASP A 172 20.64 14.69 -9.35
N TRP A 173 20.81 15.99 -9.08
CA TRP A 173 21.88 16.79 -9.66
C TRP A 173 23.29 16.38 -9.20
N VAL A 174 23.46 16.07 -7.91
CA VAL A 174 24.74 15.70 -7.30
C VAL A 174 25.11 14.25 -7.61
N MET A 175 24.19 13.31 -7.40
CA MET A 175 24.50 11.89 -7.48
C MET A 175 24.47 11.38 -8.91
N ARG A 176 23.53 11.86 -9.74
CA ARG A 176 23.32 11.42 -11.13
C ARG A 176 23.22 9.90 -11.27
N TRP A 177 22.61 9.26 -10.28
CA TRP A 177 22.41 7.82 -10.28
C TRP A 177 21.14 7.49 -11.05
N ASP A 178 21.20 6.51 -11.95
CA ASP A 178 19.98 5.87 -12.46
C ASP A 178 19.37 5.02 -11.34
N THR A 179 18.24 5.50 -10.82
CA THR A 179 17.54 4.89 -9.66
C THR A 179 16.11 4.50 -9.98
N ASP A 180 15.75 4.41 -11.27
CA ASP A 180 14.41 3.99 -11.68
C ASP A 180 14.22 2.50 -11.42
N ASN A 181 13.74 2.16 -10.23
CA ASN A 181 13.36 0.79 -9.88
C ASN A 181 12.00 0.42 -10.48
N VAL A 182 11.14 1.40 -10.73
CA VAL A 182 9.77 1.15 -11.20
C VAL A 182 9.80 0.54 -12.60
N GLN A 183 10.50 1.18 -13.54
CA GLN A 183 10.60 0.67 -14.90
C GLN A 183 11.36 -0.65 -14.95
N LYS A 184 12.48 -0.77 -14.21
CA LYS A 184 13.26 -2.01 -14.10
C LYS A 184 12.42 -3.16 -13.52
N TYR A 185 11.61 -2.89 -12.50
CA TYR A 185 10.69 -3.87 -11.95
C TYR A 185 9.63 -4.30 -12.97
N LEU A 186 8.99 -3.35 -13.65
CA LEU A 186 7.94 -3.63 -14.64
C LEU A 186 8.47 -4.42 -15.85
N ASP A 187 9.70 -4.14 -16.27
CA ASP A 187 10.34 -4.76 -17.44
C ASP A 187 11.02 -6.09 -17.11
N ALA A 188 11.20 -6.44 -15.83
CA ALA A 188 11.73 -7.73 -15.44
C ALA A 188 10.84 -8.88 -15.94
N PRO A 189 11.37 -9.81 -16.76
CA PRO A 189 10.57 -10.90 -17.33
C PRO A 189 10.33 -12.06 -16.37
N CYS A 190 11.06 -12.09 -15.25
CA CYS A 190 10.99 -13.14 -14.25
C CYS A 190 9.72 -13.04 -13.39
N ALA A 191 9.38 -14.12 -12.68
CA ALA A 191 8.35 -14.05 -11.65
C ALA A 191 8.79 -13.06 -10.56
N LYS A 192 7.86 -12.24 -10.05
CA LYS A 192 8.22 -11.16 -9.12
C LYS A 192 7.18 -10.99 -8.02
N ILE A 193 7.69 -10.71 -6.83
CA ILE A 193 6.91 -10.32 -5.67
C ILE A 193 7.43 -8.99 -5.13
N LEU A 194 6.52 -8.08 -4.84
CA LEU A 194 6.77 -6.80 -4.21
C LEU A 194 6.25 -6.88 -2.79
N CYS A 195 7.14 -6.77 -1.80
CA CYS A 195 6.78 -6.76 -0.41
C CYS A 195 6.89 -5.33 0.12
N SER A 196 5.81 -4.78 0.67
CA SER A 196 5.76 -3.37 1.07
C SER A 196 4.97 -3.20 2.35
N ASP A 197 5.50 -2.43 3.29
CA ASP A 197 4.79 -2.00 4.49
C ASP A 197 4.31 -0.55 4.29
N PRO A 198 3.00 -0.25 4.27
CA PRO A 198 2.52 1.13 4.17
C PRO A 198 2.85 2.01 5.39
N SER A 199 3.20 1.40 6.51
CA SER A 199 3.61 2.06 7.76
C SER A 199 5.14 2.14 7.92
N ASP A 200 5.90 1.81 6.87
CA ASP A 200 7.37 1.89 6.87
C ASP A 200 7.86 3.31 7.19
N GLU A 201 8.70 3.41 8.22
CA GLU A 201 9.25 4.68 8.72
C GLU A 201 10.48 5.19 7.95
N ILE A 202 11.08 4.34 7.10
CA ILE A 202 12.25 4.67 6.29
C ILE A 202 11.84 4.86 4.83
N ILE A 203 11.26 3.84 4.21
CA ILE A 203 10.76 3.89 2.84
C ILE A 203 9.29 4.28 2.88
N LEU A 204 9.07 5.59 3.05
CA LEU A 204 7.75 6.18 3.15
C LEU A 204 6.85 5.74 1.99
N ASP A 205 5.60 5.33 2.28
CA ASP A 205 4.68 4.68 1.32
C ASP A 205 4.59 5.39 -0.04
N GLY A 206 4.54 6.72 -0.07
CA GLY A 206 4.48 7.50 -1.32
C GLY A 206 5.74 7.42 -2.21
N ALA A 207 6.90 7.06 -1.64
CA ALA A 207 8.14 6.79 -2.37
C ALA A 207 8.48 5.29 -2.47
N SER A 208 7.64 4.40 -1.93
CA SER A 208 7.84 2.96 -2.06
C SER A 208 7.71 2.50 -3.52
N LEU A 209 8.35 1.38 -3.85
CA LEU A 209 8.21 0.76 -5.17
C LEU A 209 6.75 0.40 -5.47
N LYS A 210 5.97 -0.04 -4.46
CA LYS A 210 4.53 -0.34 -4.59
C LYS A 210 3.77 0.85 -5.17
N SER A 211 3.95 2.01 -4.55
CA SER A 211 3.27 3.24 -4.95
C SER A 211 3.83 3.75 -6.27
N GLY A 212 5.15 3.70 -6.48
CA GLY A 212 5.76 4.07 -7.76
C GLY A 212 5.22 3.27 -8.96
N VAL A 213 5.09 1.94 -8.82
CA VAL A 213 4.47 1.08 -9.84
C VAL A 213 3.03 1.53 -10.12
N ALA A 214 2.23 1.73 -9.07
CA ALA A 214 0.85 2.15 -9.23
C ALA A 214 0.70 3.52 -9.90
N LEU A 215 1.51 4.50 -9.49
CA LEU A 215 1.52 5.84 -10.06
C LEU A 215 1.98 5.85 -11.53
N SER A 216 2.95 5.02 -11.88
CA SER A 216 3.43 4.87 -13.26
C SER A 216 2.37 4.23 -14.17
N VAL A 217 1.58 3.30 -13.65
CA VAL A 217 0.52 2.61 -14.41
C VAL A 217 -0.72 3.49 -14.57
N GLU A 218 -1.19 4.12 -13.48
CA GLU A 218 -2.48 4.83 -13.47
C GLU A 218 -2.39 6.29 -13.90
N LEU A 219 -1.30 6.97 -13.56
CA LEU A 219 -1.12 8.40 -13.77
C LEU A 219 0.04 8.72 -14.74
N ASN A 220 0.72 7.68 -15.25
CA ASN A 220 1.92 7.82 -16.09
C ASN A 220 3.00 8.71 -15.45
N ASP A 221 3.08 8.71 -14.13
CA ASP A 221 4.12 9.41 -13.37
C ASP A 221 5.45 8.66 -13.54
N LYS A 222 6.50 9.39 -13.91
CA LYS A 222 7.86 8.86 -14.10
C LYS A 222 8.88 9.46 -13.15
N THR A 223 8.53 10.56 -12.47
CA THR A 223 9.46 11.24 -11.55
C THR A 223 9.13 10.90 -10.10
N PHE A 224 7.85 10.62 -9.80
CA PHE A 224 7.35 10.30 -8.46
C PHE A 224 7.66 11.40 -7.43
N ASP A 225 7.75 12.63 -7.95
CA ASP A 225 7.98 13.82 -7.14
C ASP A 225 6.85 13.99 -6.14
N LEU A 226 7.17 14.60 -5.01
CA LEU A 226 6.16 14.98 -4.04
C LEU A 226 5.13 15.91 -4.73
N PRO A 227 3.82 15.66 -4.64
CA PRO A 227 2.82 16.54 -5.25
C PRO A 227 2.86 17.96 -4.65
N ARG A 228 2.59 19.00 -5.45
CA ARG A 228 2.50 20.37 -4.91
C ARG A 228 1.24 20.47 -4.04
N GLN A 229 1.40 20.79 -2.76
CA GLN A 229 0.26 21.13 -1.91
C GLN A 229 -0.32 22.48 -2.36
N SER A 230 -1.64 22.56 -2.53
CA SER A 230 -2.32 23.86 -2.62
C SER A 230 -2.17 24.55 -1.26
N VAL A 231 -1.86 25.85 -1.26
CA VAL A 231 -1.76 26.65 -0.03
C VAL A 231 -3.19 26.87 0.50
N ALA A 232 -3.78 25.84 1.10
CA ALA A 232 -5.08 25.89 1.74
C ALA A 232 -5.07 25.22 3.13
N ASP A 233 -4.00 24.54 3.51
CA ASP A 233 -3.85 23.97 4.85
C ASP A 233 -3.15 24.98 5.77
N GLY A 234 -3.89 25.45 6.78
CA GLY A 234 -3.44 26.31 7.86
C GLY A 234 -2.47 25.63 8.83
N SER A 235 -1.47 24.88 8.34
CA SER A 235 -0.33 24.49 9.18
C SER A 235 0.56 25.72 9.44
N PRO A 236 1.03 25.92 10.69
CA PRO A 236 1.88 27.07 11.01
C PRO A 236 3.15 26.98 10.19
N ALA A 237 3.46 28.06 9.46
CA ALA A 237 4.74 28.21 8.77
C ALA A 237 5.89 27.95 9.77
N PRO A 238 6.97 27.25 9.35
CA PRO A 238 8.13 27.07 10.21
C PRO A 238 8.70 28.46 10.59
N PRO A 239 9.24 28.62 11.81
CA PRO A 239 9.77 29.91 12.22
C PRO A 239 10.92 30.32 11.31
N VAL A 240 10.74 31.44 10.61
CA VAL A 240 11.79 32.07 9.84
C VAL A 240 12.82 32.61 10.83
N SER A 241 13.89 31.84 11.05
CA SER A 241 15.06 32.34 11.77
C SER A 241 15.78 33.39 10.91
N PRO A 242 16.16 34.55 11.48
CA PRO A 242 16.76 35.64 10.71
C PRO A 242 18.26 35.44 10.62
N ALA A 243 18.77 35.09 9.44
CA ALA A 243 20.19 35.24 9.14
C ALA A 243 20.37 35.79 7.72
N LYS A 244 20.81 37.04 7.68
CA LYS A 244 21.16 37.82 6.50
C LYS A 244 22.23 37.10 5.68
N ALA A 245 21.98 36.90 4.39
CA ALA A 245 23.01 37.03 3.37
C ALA A 245 22.37 37.43 2.04
N VAL A 246 22.86 38.54 1.52
CA VAL A 246 22.40 39.26 0.33
C VAL A 246 22.66 38.43 -0.93
N CYS A 247 21.64 38.23 -1.76
CA CYS A 247 21.85 38.15 -3.21
C CYS A 247 20.66 38.78 -3.94
N LYS A 248 20.87 40.01 -4.42
CA LYS A 248 19.98 40.71 -5.37
C LYS A 248 20.08 40.01 -6.73
N ILE A 249 19.06 39.26 -7.10
CA ILE A 249 18.68 39.10 -8.51
C ILE A 249 17.15 39.27 -8.55
N GLY A 250 16.71 40.37 -9.17
CA GLY A 250 15.30 40.68 -9.32
C GLY A 250 14.66 39.69 -10.29
N ILE A 251 13.74 38.89 -9.77
CA ILE A 251 12.74 38.18 -10.56
C ILE A 251 11.39 38.71 -10.08
N CYS A 252 10.63 39.32 -10.98
CA CYS A 252 9.27 39.79 -10.74
C CYS A 252 8.42 38.62 -10.21
N PHE A 253 8.03 38.67 -8.94
CA PHE A 253 6.93 37.86 -8.43
C PHE A 253 5.62 38.45 -8.96
N GLY A 254 5.05 37.80 -9.96
CA GLY A 254 3.62 37.93 -10.23
C GLY A 254 2.81 37.35 -9.05
N PRO A 255 1.57 37.80 -8.82
CA PRO A 255 0.75 37.28 -7.74
C PRO A 255 0.57 35.77 -7.86
N CYS A 256 0.81 35.06 -6.75
CA CYS A 256 0.56 33.62 -6.61
C CYS A 256 -0.89 33.30 -6.97
N SER A 257 -1.11 32.65 -8.11
CA SER A 257 -2.40 32.03 -8.41
C SER A 257 -2.49 30.74 -7.59
N SER A 258 -3.41 30.68 -6.63
CA SER A 258 -3.97 29.40 -6.19
C SER A 258 -4.46 28.69 -7.46
N SER A 259 -3.92 27.52 -7.77
CA SER A 259 -4.42 26.74 -8.90
C SER A 259 -5.81 26.21 -8.52
N VAL A 260 -6.84 26.99 -8.78
CA VAL A 260 -8.23 26.51 -8.73
C VAL A 260 -8.33 25.42 -9.79
N VAL A 261 -8.39 24.16 -9.37
CA VAL A 261 -8.64 23.05 -10.29
C VAL A 261 -10.01 23.30 -10.91
N SER A 262 -10.08 23.35 -12.24
CA SER A 262 -11.35 23.48 -12.94
C SER A 262 -12.27 22.32 -12.55
N GLU A 263 -13.46 22.62 -12.03
CA GLU A 263 -14.47 21.64 -11.63
C GLU A 263 -14.78 20.63 -12.75
N ALA A 264 -14.86 21.12 -14.00
CA ALA A 264 -15.05 20.26 -15.16
C ALA A 264 -13.88 19.30 -15.42
N ALA A 265 -12.65 19.68 -15.04
CA ALA A 265 -11.45 18.87 -15.26
C ALA A 265 -11.21 17.85 -14.13
N SER A 266 -11.72 18.11 -12.92
CA SER A 266 -11.65 17.17 -11.80
C SER A 266 -12.85 16.21 -11.72
N ARG A 267 -13.95 16.51 -12.44
CA ARG A 267 -15.15 15.68 -12.41
C ARG A 267 -14.86 14.25 -12.89
N PRO A 268 -15.14 13.22 -12.08
CA PRO A 268 -14.93 11.83 -12.47
C PRO A 268 -15.91 11.44 -13.58
N VAL A 269 -15.39 10.77 -14.61
CA VAL A 269 -16.20 10.24 -15.71
C VAL A 269 -15.97 8.74 -15.82
N VAL A 270 -17.00 7.96 -15.46
CA VAL A 270 -17.04 6.52 -15.70
C VAL A 270 -16.66 6.22 -17.15
N GLY A 271 -15.78 5.24 -17.35
CA GLY A 271 -15.20 4.97 -18.66
C GLY A 271 -13.75 5.46 -18.82
N GLN A 272 -13.44 6.64 -18.30
CA GLN A 272 -12.19 7.37 -18.57
C GLN A 272 -11.04 6.95 -17.64
N PRO A 273 -9.78 7.25 -18.01
CA PRO A 273 -8.62 7.00 -17.14
C PRO A 273 -8.58 7.98 -15.95
N LEU A 274 -7.87 7.56 -14.89
CA LEU A 274 -7.64 8.40 -13.71
C LEU A 274 -6.75 9.59 -14.09
N THR A 275 -7.05 10.77 -13.54
CA THR A 275 -6.25 11.98 -13.79
C THR A 275 -5.78 12.61 -12.49
N GLU A 276 -4.68 13.38 -12.55
CA GLU A 276 -4.16 14.13 -11.39
C GLU A 276 -5.20 15.08 -10.80
N SER A 277 -6.00 15.74 -11.65
CA SER A 277 -7.03 16.69 -11.20
C SER A 277 -8.16 15.99 -10.42
N MET A 278 -8.55 14.78 -10.82
CA MET A 278 -9.51 13.96 -10.09
C MET A 278 -8.97 13.57 -8.72
N VAL A 279 -7.73 13.08 -8.66
CA VAL A 279 -7.10 12.59 -7.43
C VAL A 279 -6.83 13.72 -6.44
N LEU A 280 -6.41 14.89 -6.93
CA LEU A 280 -6.23 16.08 -6.10
C LEU A 280 -7.55 16.52 -5.47
N ARG A 281 -8.61 16.67 -6.28
CA ARG A 281 -9.94 17.04 -5.78
C ARG A 281 -10.51 15.98 -4.82
N PHE A 282 -10.26 14.69 -5.08
CA PHE A 282 -10.65 13.60 -4.19
C PHE A 282 -9.94 13.70 -2.84
N SER A 283 -8.65 14.01 -2.85
CA SER A 283 -7.88 14.21 -1.62
C SER A 283 -8.41 15.39 -0.80
N GLU A 284 -8.70 16.52 -1.44
CA GLU A 284 -9.29 17.69 -0.80
C GLU A 284 -10.67 17.37 -0.19
N ALA A 285 -11.51 16.64 -0.92
CA ALA A 285 -12.85 16.25 -0.46
C ALA A 285 -12.77 15.29 0.73
N VAL A 286 -11.94 14.25 0.67
CA VAL A 286 -11.74 13.27 1.76
C VAL A 286 -11.22 13.97 3.03
N LEU A 287 -10.21 14.84 2.89
CA LEU A 287 -9.66 15.58 4.02
C LEU A 287 -10.66 16.58 4.60
N SER A 288 -11.47 17.24 3.76
CA SER A 288 -12.56 18.13 4.19
C SER A 288 -13.61 17.36 4.99
N VAL A 289 -14.08 16.22 4.48
CA VAL A 289 -15.07 15.37 5.14
C VAL A 289 -14.55 14.88 6.49
N GLY A 290 -13.32 14.36 6.55
CA GLY A 290 -12.71 13.91 7.80
C GLY A 290 -12.54 15.03 8.83
N ARG A 291 -12.08 16.22 8.41
CA ARG A 291 -11.93 17.39 9.30
C ARG A 291 -13.28 17.82 9.88
N ARG A 292 -14.30 17.95 9.03
CA ARG A 292 -15.64 18.35 9.45
C ARG A 292 -16.30 17.30 10.36
N ALA A 293 -16.03 16.00 10.15
CA ALA A 293 -16.51 14.94 11.03
C ALA A 293 -15.86 15.02 12.42
N LEU A 294 -14.55 15.26 12.49
CA LEU A 294 -13.82 15.43 13.75
C LEU A 294 -14.28 16.69 14.52
N GLU A 295 -14.50 17.81 13.83
CA GLU A 295 -15.05 19.03 14.42
C GLU A 295 -16.45 18.81 15.02
N HIS A 296 -17.26 17.95 14.40
CA HIS A 296 -18.57 17.58 14.93
C HIS A 296 -18.48 16.71 16.20
N GLU A 297 -17.58 15.72 16.24
CA GLU A 297 -17.37 14.88 17.42
C GLU A 297 -16.87 15.69 18.62
N THR A 298 -15.83 16.49 18.41
CA THR A 298 -15.29 17.38 19.46
C THR A 298 -16.32 18.40 19.97
N GLY A 299 -17.12 18.98 19.08
CA GLY A 299 -18.21 19.88 19.46
C GLY A 299 -19.31 19.20 20.28
N ARG A 300 -19.61 17.93 19.99
CA ARG A 300 -20.57 17.12 20.77
C ARG A 300 -20.04 16.82 22.17
N ASP A 301 -18.76 16.47 22.29
CA ASP A 301 -18.12 16.21 23.58
C ASP A 301 -18.07 17.47 24.45
N ASP A 302 -17.75 18.62 23.85
CA ASP A 302 -17.77 19.93 24.51
C ASP A 302 -19.18 20.32 24.98
N GLU A 303 -20.21 20.12 24.14
CA GLU A 303 -21.60 20.36 24.53
C GLU A 303 -22.05 19.44 25.66
N GLN A 304 -21.66 18.16 25.61
CA GLN A 304 -21.99 17.18 26.63
C GLN A 304 -21.27 17.48 27.95
N HIS A 305 -20.02 17.95 27.89
CA HIS A 305 -19.26 18.36 29.06
C HIS A 305 -19.83 19.65 29.68
N ARG A 306 -20.18 20.65 28.86
CA ARG A 306 -20.86 21.87 29.34
C ARG A 306 -22.24 21.57 29.94
N ARG A 307 -23.01 20.64 29.34
CA ARG A 307 -24.30 20.21 29.90
C ARG A 307 -24.14 19.49 31.23
N HIS A 308 -23.07 18.71 31.41
CA HIS A 308 -22.72 18.11 32.69
C HIS A 308 -22.28 19.15 33.73
N GLU A 309 -21.51 20.17 33.36
CA GLU A 309 -21.12 21.27 34.26
C GLU A 309 -22.30 22.18 34.62
N SER A 310 -23.21 22.47 33.69
CA SER A 310 -24.42 23.25 33.97
C SER A 310 -25.50 22.45 34.72
N GLY A 311 -25.54 21.12 34.55
CA GLY A 311 -26.42 20.23 35.32
C GLY A 311 -25.95 20.01 36.76
N ALA A 312 -24.64 20.16 37.03
CA ALA A 312 -24.08 20.10 38.38
C ALA A 312 -24.34 21.37 39.22
N LEU A 313 -24.91 22.42 38.62
CA LEU A 313 -25.28 23.67 39.31
C LEU A 313 -26.78 23.78 39.63
N GLU A 314 -27.60 22.78 39.28
CA GLU A 314 -29.06 22.78 39.53
C GLU A 314 -29.56 21.64 40.44
N GLU A 315 -28.69 20.94 41.16
CA GLU A 315 -29.10 20.06 42.26
C GLU A 315 -28.38 20.42 43.57
N THR A 316 -28.95 21.38 44.29
CA THR A 316 -28.68 21.57 45.73
C THR A 316 -30.00 21.55 46.50
N GLU A 317 -30.33 20.40 47.10
CA GLU A 317 -30.98 20.30 48.41
C GLU A 317 -30.41 19.05 49.12
N PRO A 318 -30.14 19.10 50.44
CA PRO A 318 -29.25 18.15 51.10
C PRO A 318 -30.04 17.02 51.76
N CYS A 319 -29.59 15.78 51.61
CA CYS A 319 -29.93 14.74 52.56
C CYS A 319 -28.77 13.75 52.73
N GLY A 320 -28.37 13.57 53.99
CA GLY A 320 -27.09 13.00 54.38
C GLY A 320 -27.01 11.48 54.43
N ASP A 321 -25.76 11.09 54.69
CA ASP A 321 -25.24 9.89 55.33
C ASP A 321 -25.10 8.57 54.54
N THR A 322 -23.82 8.35 54.19
CA THR A 322 -22.98 7.16 54.47
C THR A 322 -22.81 6.03 53.44
N SER A 323 -21.52 5.80 53.18
CA SER A 323 -20.81 4.55 52.88
C SER A 323 -20.70 4.05 51.43
N ASP A 324 -19.42 4.02 51.03
CA ASP A 324 -18.67 2.95 50.36
C ASP A 324 -18.75 2.69 48.84
N ALA A 325 -17.50 2.54 48.35
CA ALA A 325 -17.00 1.66 47.31
C ALA A 325 -16.97 2.14 45.85
N ALA A 326 -15.75 2.06 45.32
CA ALA A 326 -15.34 2.29 43.94
C ALA A 326 -15.94 1.28 42.96
N ALA A 327 -16.24 1.73 41.73
CA ALA A 327 -16.16 0.96 40.50
C ALA A 327 -16.19 1.89 39.28
N THR A 328 -15.05 2.04 38.61
CA THR A 328 -14.94 2.59 37.25
C THR A 328 -15.50 1.57 36.26
N GLY A 329 -16.61 1.89 35.60
CA GLY A 329 -17.20 1.09 34.53
C GLY A 329 -17.18 1.86 33.21
N SER A 330 -16.35 1.38 32.27
CA SER A 330 -16.35 1.76 30.85
C SER A 330 -17.63 1.21 30.21
N SER A 331 -18.42 2.06 29.54
CA SER A 331 -19.62 1.63 28.82
C SER A 331 -19.25 1.20 27.39
N ASP A 332 -19.18 -0.11 27.17
CA ASP A 332 -19.17 -0.72 25.84
C ASP A 332 -20.52 -0.47 25.14
N VAL A 333 -20.50 0.10 23.93
CA VAL A 333 -21.67 0.14 23.06
C VAL A 333 -21.55 -0.99 22.04
N ALA A 334 -22.28 -2.07 22.29
CA ALA A 334 -22.55 -3.12 21.31
C ALA A 334 -23.80 -2.72 20.49
N ILE A 335 -23.64 -2.56 19.17
CA ILE A 335 -24.77 -2.43 18.25
C ILE A 335 -25.00 -3.79 17.59
N PHE A 336 -26.09 -4.46 17.98
CA PHE A 336 -26.63 -5.60 17.25
C PHE A 336 -27.56 -5.10 16.14
N MET A 337 -27.41 -5.66 14.93
CA MET A 337 -28.43 -5.62 13.89
C MET A 337 -29.22 -6.93 13.96
N ASP A 338 -30.53 -6.84 14.19
CA ASP A 338 -31.45 -7.96 14.04
C ASP A 338 -32.01 -7.98 12.61
N ASP A 339 -31.90 -9.14 11.97
CA ASP A 339 -32.61 -9.55 10.76
C ASP A 339 -33.96 -10.19 11.16
N ALA A 340 -35.11 -9.71 10.63
CA ALA A 340 -36.22 -10.56 10.16
C ALA A 340 -37.50 -9.79 9.74
N VAL A 341 -37.80 -9.90 8.44
CA VAL A 341 -39.07 -10.20 7.72
C VAL A 341 -40.47 -9.85 8.30
N ALA A 342 -41.29 -9.24 7.42
CA ALA A 342 -42.66 -9.63 7.02
C ALA A 342 -43.82 -8.62 7.23
N ALA A 343 -44.29 -8.10 6.08
CA ALA A 343 -45.66 -7.74 5.67
C ALA A 343 -46.76 -7.39 6.72
N SER A 344 -47.39 -6.22 6.54
CA SER A 344 -48.86 -6.15 6.49
C SER A 344 -49.35 -4.96 5.64
N VAL A 345 -50.41 -5.24 4.90
CA VAL A 345 -51.18 -4.37 4.00
C VAL A 345 -52.15 -3.53 4.81
N VAL A 346 -52.21 -2.22 4.59
CA VAL A 346 -53.45 -1.43 4.78
C VAL A 346 -53.56 -0.38 3.68
N GLU A 347 -54.60 -0.57 2.87
CA GLU A 347 -55.16 0.34 1.87
C GLU A 347 -55.95 1.46 2.56
N ILE A 348 -55.72 2.74 2.27
CA ILE A 348 -56.76 3.80 2.37
C ILE A 348 -56.62 4.81 1.22
N ALA A 349 -57.60 4.70 0.32
CA ALA A 349 -58.32 5.62 -0.56
C ALA A 349 -57.87 7.08 -0.84
N ALA A 350 -58.22 7.50 -2.07
CA ALA A 350 -57.81 8.68 -2.81
C ALA A 350 -58.71 9.94 -2.65
N ALA A 351 -58.08 11.11 -2.89
CA ALA A 351 -58.54 12.33 -3.61
C ALA A 351 -59.70 13.19 -3.00
N PRO A 352 -59.90 14.49 -3.38
CA PRO A 352 -59.37 15.18 -4.57
C PRO A 352 -58.86 16.63 -4.39
N GLU A 353 -58.30 17.11 -5.51
CA GLU A 353 -57.84 18.46 -5.83
C GLU A 353 -58.89 19.56 -5.62
N THR A 354 -58.43 20.76 -5.28
CA THR A 354 -59.10 22.03 -5.66
C THR A 354 -58.09 23.18 -5.66
N GLN A 355 -57.80 23.73 -6.83
CA GLN A 355 -57.20 25.06 -6.97
C GLN A 355 -58.28 26.13 -6.72
N PRO A 356 -57.87 27.35 -6.32
CA PRO A 356 -58.17 28.49 -7.18
C PRO A 356 -57.02 29.50 -7.34
N ILE A 357 -57.12 30.24 -8.43
CA ILE A 357 -56.23 31.28 -8.98
C ILE A 357 -56.71 32.68 -8.54
N LEU A 358 -55.78 33.66 -8.49
CA LEU A 358 -55.87 35.14 -8.31
C LEU A 358 -55.68 35.63 -6.85
N ARG A 359 -54.90 36.68 -6.53
CA ARG A 359 -54.26 37.76 -7.32
C ARG A 359 -53.16 38.42 -6.47
N ALA A 360 -52.23 39.02 -7.19
CA ALA A 360 -51.18 39.96 -6.78
C ALA A 360 -51.48 40.84 -5.55
N ASP A 361 -50.51 40.90 -4.63
CA ASP A 361 -50.15 42.15 -3.95
C ASP A 361 -48.62 42.23 -3.80
N LEU A 362 -48.10 43.36 -4.24
CA LEU A 362 -46.71 43.77 -4.21
C LEU A 362 -46.34 44.15 -2.77
N VAL A 363 -45.39 43.45 -2.16
CA VAL A 363 -44.61 43.99 -1.05
C VAL A 363 -43.14 43.63 -1.28
N GLU A 364 -42.35 44.65 -1.61
CA GLU A 364 -40.90 44.63 -1.50
C GLU A 364 -40.52 44.35 -0.04
N ALA A 365 -39.87 43.22 0.22
CA ALA A 365 -39.14 43.01 1.47
C ALA A 365 -37.95 42.07 1.22
N SER A 366 -36.76 42.69 1.26
CA SER A 366 -35.45 42.13 1.60
C SER A 366 -35.13 40.70 1.17
N ALA A 367 -34.16 40.56 0.27
CA ALA A 367 -33.45 39.32 0.01
C ALA A 367 -32.88 38.74 1.32
N SER A 368 -33.57 37.75 1.89
CA SER A 368 -33.04 36.91 2.95
C SER A 368 -31.94 36.03 2.33
N VAL A 369 -30.71 36.22 2.79
CA VAL A 369 -29.63 35.25 2.60
C VAL A 369 -30.12 33.94 3.20
N ALA A 370 -30.38 32.93 2.35
CA ALA A 370 -30.73 31.60 2.80
C ALA A 370 -29.60 31.11 3.73
N PRO A 371 -29.91 30.58 4.92
CA PRO A 371 -28.88 29.98 5.75
C PRO A 371 -28.29 28.83 4.94
N THR A 372 -26.97 28.82 4.76
CA THR A 372 -26.25 27.67 4.23
C THR A 372 -26.62 26.49 5.13
N LEU A 373 -27.54 25.62 4.68
CA LEU A 373 -27.91 24.42 5.43
C LEU A 373 -26.64 23.61 5.60
N LYS A 374 -26.10 23.59 6.81
CA LYS A 374 -24.94 22.74 7.13
C LYS A 374 -25.37 21.29 6.97
N PHE A 375 -24.54 20.49 6.32
CA PHE A 375 -24.77 19.05 6.19
C PHE A 375 -24.91 18.42 7.60
N PRO A 376 -25.89 17.53 7.85
CA PRO A 376 -26.13 16.97 9.17
C PRO A 376 -24.88 16.26 9.73
N GLY A 377 -24.46 16.62 10.94
CA GLY A 377 -23.20 16.13 11.52
C GLY A 377 -23.17 14.62 11.80
N GLU A 378 -24.29 14.04 12.22
CA GLU A 378 -24.41 12.58 12.38
C GLU A 378 -24.21 11.84 11.06
N LEU A 379 -24.83 12.34 9.99
CA LEU A 379 -24.69 11.78 8.65
C LEU A 379 -23.26 11.94 8.11
N LEU A 380 -22.60 13.05 8.46
CA LEU A 380 -21.20 13.30 8.11
C LEU A 380 -20.26 12.28 8.76
N ALA A 381 -20.47 11.98 10.04
CA ALA A 381 -19.71 10.96 10.76
C ALA A 381 -19.89 9.57 10.13
N VAL A 382 -21.12 9.24 9.70
CA VAL A 382 -21.39 7.99 8.97
C VAL A 382 -20.64 7.94 7.66
N VAL A 383 -20.70 8.99 6.83
CA VAL A 383 -19.96 9.05 5.55
C VAL A 383 -18.47 8.92 5.80
N TRP A 384 -17.91 9.66 6.75
CA TRP A 384 -16.50 9.56 7.11
C TRP A 384 -16.12 8.15 7.54
N MET A 385 -16.93 7.49 8.36
CA MET A 385 -16.67 6.11 8.80
C MET A 385 -16.64 5.11 7.63
N GLN A 386 -17.50 5.29 6.61
CA GLN A 386 -17.43 4.48 5.40
C GLN A 386 -16.11 4.71 4.64
N LEU A 387 -15.71 5.96 4.47
CA LEU A 387 -14.44 6.30 3.79
C LEU A 387 -13.23 5.81 4.57
N ALA A 388 -13.20 6.01 5.88
CA ALA A 388 -12.10 5.65 6.76
C ALA A 388 -11.77 4.15 6.69
N ARG A 389 -12.79 3.31 6.52
CA ARG A 389 -12.69 1.85 6.44
C ARG A 389 -12.40 1.31 5.03
N LEU A 390 -12.39 2.17 4.01
CA LEU A 390 -12.24 1.76 2.62
C LEU A 390 -10.85 1.15 2.38
N ASP A 391 -10.82 -0.14 2.02
CA ASP A 391 -9.61 -0.91 1.75
C ASP A 391 -9.03 -0.55 0.38
N GLY A 392 -7.72 -0.25 0.34
CA GLY A 392 -7.01 0.10 -0.89
C GLY A 392 -6.42 -1.09 -1.66
N TYR A 393 -6.66 -2.34 -1.24
CA TYR A 393 -5.98 -3.53 -1.77
C TYR A 393 -4.45 -3.39 -1.77
N CYS A 394 -3.92 -2.68 -0.78
CA CYS A 394 -2.50 -2.35 -0.73
C CYS A 394 -1.93 -2.37 0.70
N GLY A 395 -2.61 -3.05 1.63
CA GLY A 395 -2.20 -3.16 3.03
C GLY A 395 -2.53 -1.94 3.87
N GLN A 396 -3.37 -1.03 3.38
CA GLN A 396 -3.84 0.12 4.15
C GLN A 396 -5.24 0.56 3.70
N VAL A 397 -5.99 1.11 4.66
CA VAL A 397 -7.28 1.77 4.41
C VAL A 397 -7.08 3.26 4.13
N LEU A 398 -8.10 3.91 3.54
CA LEU A 398 -8.05 5.33 3.20
C LEU A 398 -7.82 6.23 4.44
N LEU A 399 -8.30 5.83 5.63
CA LEU A 399 -7.98 6.54 6.89
C LEU A 399 -6.47 6.67 7.11
N GLN A 400 -5.73 5.56 7.00
CA GLN A 400 -4.29 5.53 7.24
C GLN A 400 -3.54 6.39 6.21
N ALA A 401 -4.01 6.43 4.97
CA ALA A 401 -3.49 7.31 3.93
C ALA A 401 -3.77 8.79 4.24
N ALA A 402 -4.99 9.12 4.67
CA ALA A 402 -5.41 10.49 4.97
C ALA A 402 -4.65 11.08 6.19
N GLU A 403 -4.58 10.34 7.30
CA GLU A 403 -3.96 10.82 8.55
C GLU A 403 -2.45 11.08 8.41
N ASN A 404 -1.73 10.22 7.67
CA ASN A 404 -0.27 10.17 7.74
C ASN A 404 0.43 10.88 6.56
N GLY A 405 -0.29 11.54 5.66
CA GLY A 405 0.35 12.13 4.48
C GLY A 405 -0.52 12.95 3.52
N GLY A 406 -1.79 13.21 3.86
CA GLY A 406 -2.67 14.07 3.07
C GLY A 406 -2.74 13.65 1.59
N HIS A 407 -2.64 14.63 0.68
CA HIS A 407 -2.76 14.38 -0.75
C HIS A 407 -1.73 13.37 -1.30
N ASP A 408 -0.48 13.38 -0.85
CA ASP A 408 0.56 12.46 -1.37
C ASP A 408 0.19 10.99 -1.15
N LYS A 409 -0.24 10.66 0.07
CA LYS A 409 -0.64 9.30 0.42
C LYS A 409 -2.01 8.93 -0.13
N ILE A 410 -3.00 9.84 -0.15
CA ILE A 410 -4.29 9.57 -0.80
C ILE A 410 -4.10 9.33 -2.30
N ARG A 411 -3.17 10.06 -2.95
CA ARG A 411 -2.80 9.84 -4.35
C ARG A 411 -2.20 8.46 -4.58
N ALA A 412 -1.20 8.09 -3.78
CA ALA A 412 -0.59 6.76 -3.83
C ALA A 412 -1.61 5.64 -3.54
N TRP A 413 -2.50 5.84 -2.57
CA TRP A 413 -3.59 4.93 -2.22
C TRP A 413 -4.58 4.75 -3.36
N THR A 414 -5.02 5.84 -3.99
CA THR A 414 -6.01 5.80 -5.09
C THR A 414 -5.45 5.06 -6.31
N ALA A 415 -4.21 5.34 -6.68
CA ALA A 415 -3.53 4.60 -7.76
C ALA A 415 -3.32 3.13 -7.38
N SER A 416 -2.95 2.85 -6.13
CA SER A 416 -2.75 1.48 -5.62
C SER A 416 -4.05 0.67 -5.65
N LEU A 417 -5.18 1.26 -5.28
CA LEU A 417 -6.49 0.61 -5.36
C LEU A 417 -6.79 0.13 -6.77
N LEU A 418 -6.60 0.99 -7.77
CA LEU A 418 -6.84 0.63 -9.16
C LEU A 418 -5.83 -0.40 -9.66
N THR A 419 -4.54 -0.22 -9.37
CA THR A 419 -3.46 -1.10 -9.86
C THR A 419 -3.52 -2.49 -9.23
N TRP A 420 -3.61 -2.57 -7.91
CA TRP A 420 -3.54 -3.84 -7.20
C TRP A 420 -4.93 -4.47 -7.03
N GLY A 421 -5.95 -3.66 -6.71
CA GLY A 421 -7.33 -4.13 -6.61
C GLY A 421 -7.95 -4.47 -7.98
N GLY A 422 -7.60 -3.74 -9.03
CA GLY A 422 -8.18 -3.92 -10.38
C GLY A 422 -7.81 -5.23 -11.06
N TYR A 423 -6.78 -5.92 -10.57
CA TYR A 423 -6.29 -7.18 -11.15
C TYR A 423 -6.55 -8.39 -10.24
N MET A 424 -7.50 -8.26 -9.30
CA MET A 424 -7.86 -9.35 -8.40
C MET A 424 -8.68 -10.45 -9.08
N ALA A 425 -8.23 -11.69 -8.86
CA ALA A 425 -8.95 -12.91 -9.23
C ALA A 425 -10.32 -12.98 -8.54
N PRO A 426 -11.35 -13.59 -9.15
CA PRO A 426 -12.72 -13.61 -8.64
C PRO A 426 -12.87 -14.00 -7.16
N GLU A 427 -12.14 -15.02 -6.74
CA GLU A 427 -12.11 -15.53 -5.36
C GLU A 427 -11.61 -14.51 -4.33
N ARG A 428 -10.77 -13.56 -4.75
CA ARG A 428 -10.09 -12.58 -3.89
C ARG A 428 -10.77 -11.22 -3.81
N ARG A 429 -11.74 -10.92 -4.68
CA ARG A 429 -12.42 -9.60 -4.76
C ARG A 429 -13.25 -9.23 -3.53
N ARG A 430 -13.49 -10.20 -2.65
CA ARG A 430 -14.16 -10.00 -1.35
C ARG A 430 -13.21 -10.16 -0.18
N GLU A 431 -11.95 -10.50 -0.40
CA GLU A 431 -10.96 -10.58 0.66
C GLU A 431 -10.39 -9.19 0.93
N ARG A 432 -10.15 -8.88 2.21
CA ARG A 432 -9.52 -7.63 2.61
C ARG A 432 -8.01 -7.79 2.58
N SER A 433 -7.30 -6.74 2.19
CA SER A 433 -5.84 -6.70 2.24
C SER A 433 -5.31 -6.53 3.68
N LEU A 434 -6.20 -6.16 4.60
CA LEU A 434 -5.87 -5.86 5.98
C LEU A 434 -6.83 -6.56 6.96
N GLU A 435 -6.30 -7.18 8.02
CA GLU A 435 -7.07 -7.58 9.19
C GLU A 435 -7.62 -6.36 9.97
N PRO A 436 -8.73 -6.53 10.71
CA PRO A 436 -9.24 -5.49 11.60
C PRO A 436 -8.18 -4.97 12.58
N PHE A 437 -8.22 -3.68 12.89
CA PHE A 437 -7.25 -3.04 13.78
C PHE A 437 -7.92 -1.94 14.61
N GLU A 438 -7.34 -1.62 15.77
CA GLU A 438 -7.86 -0.59 16.66
C GLU A 438 -7.18 0.77 16.41
N ARG A 439 -7.97 1.85 16.41
CA ARG A 439 -7.48 3.22 16.28
C ARG A 439 -8.29 4.13 17.22
N GLY A 440 -7.63 4.69 18.24
CA GLY A 440 -8.28 5.62 19.17
C GLY A 440 -9.47 5.03 19.92
N GLY A 441 -9.41 3.73 20.28
CA GLY A 441 -10.53 3.02 20.92
C GLY A 441 -11.62 2.54 19.96
N ILE A 442 -11.51 2.82 18.66
CA ILE A 442 -12.45 2.39 17.63
C ILE A 442 -11.87 1.21 16.86
N LEU A 443 -12.60 0.11 16.78
CA LEU A 443 -12.24 -1.02 15.94
C LEU A 443 -12.56 -0.71 14.47
N ILE A 444 -11.52 -0.56 13.65
CA ILE A 444 -11.63 -0.35 12.21
C ILE A 444 -11.65 -1.71 11.51
N VAL A 445 -12.79 -2.04 10.91
CA VAL A 445 -12.98 -3.25 10.10
C VAL A 445 -12.98 -2.85 8.62
N PRO A 446 -11.96 -3.22 7.82
CA PRO A 446 -11.88 -2.82 6.42
C PRO A 446 -13.06 -3.29 5.56
N ILE A 447 -13.50 -2.45 4.63
CA ILE A 447 -14.61 -2.71 3.70
C ILE A 447 -14.19 -2.45 2.25
N THR A 448 -14.82 -3.15 1.31
CA THR A 448 -14.60 -2.96 -0.12
C THR A 448 -15.23 -1.66 -0.61
N ILE A 449 -14.79 -1.21 -1.78
CA ILE A 449 -15.43 -0.08 -2.44
C ILE A 449 -16.88 -0.36 -2.85
N ALA A 450 -17.21 -1.60 -3.20
CA ALA A 450 -18.58 -1.97 -3.57
C ALA A 450 -19.53 -1.83 -2.37
N GLU A 451 -19.08 -2.19 -1.17
CA GLU A 451 -19.84 -2.00 0.08
C GLU A 451 -19.99 -0.51 0.40
N VAL A 452 -18.91 0.28 0.31
CA VAL A 452 -18.97 1.74 0.51
C VAL A 452 -19.93 2.38 -0.48
N HIS A 453 -19.84 2.03 -1.76
CA HIS A 453 -20.70 2.54 -2.82
C HIS A 453 -22.17 2.25 -2.52
N ALA A 454 -22.51 1.00 -2.18
CA ALA A 454 -23.88 0.60 -1.85
C ALA A 454 -24.44 1.38 -0.64
N VAL A 455 -23.65 1.54 0.42
CA VAL A 455 -24.07 2.29 1.61
C VAL A 455 -24.26 3.79 1.30
N LEU A 456 -23.31 4.42 0.60
CA LEU A 456 -23.41 5.84 0.26
C LEU A 456 -24.59 6.11 -0.68
N GLN A 457 -24.85 5.22 -1.64
CA GLN A 457 -25.99 5.33 -2.55
C GLN A 457 -27.32 5.25 -1.78
N HIS A 458 -27.45 4.30 -0.84
CA HIS A 458 -28.62 4.18 0.01
C HIS A 458 -28.86 5.43 0.86
N LEU A 459 -27.80 5.99 1.46
CA LEU A 459 -27.90 7.22 2.25
C LEU A 459 -28.30 8.44 1.38
N ALA A 460 -27.79 8.52 0.15
CA ALA A 460 -28.13 9.59 -0.79
C ALA A 460 -29.58 9.52 -1.28
N GLU A 461 -30.17 8.33 -1.37
CA GLU A 461 -31.59 8.13 -1.67
C GLU A 461 -32.49 8.57 -0.51
N GLN A 462 -32.07 8.35 0.73
CA GLN A 462 -32.81 8.70 1.94
C GLN A 462 -32.70 10.18 2.32
N HIS A 463 -31.58 10.83 1.99
CA HIS A 463 -31.27 12.18 2.43
C HIS A 463 -30.92 13.11 1.26
N THR A 464 -31.77 14.10 1.00
CA THR A 464 -31.52 15.08 -0.09
C THR A 464 -30.28 15.95 0.14
N SER A 465 -29.79 16.04 1.38
CA SER A 465 -28.63 16.85 1.79
C SER A 465 -27.33 16.49 1.04
N PHE A 466 -27.20 15.23 0.56
CA PHE A 466 -26.02 14.79 -0.20
C PHE A 466 -25.79 15.60 -1.47
N LYS A 467 -26.85 16.04 -2.15
CA LYS A 467 -26.77 16.81 -3.41
C LYS A 467 -26.37 18.27 -3.21
N TYR A 468 -26.39 18.76 -1.97
CA TYR A 468 -26.14 20.16 -1.64
C TYR A 468 -24.76 20.38 -1.01
N ASP A 469 -24.03 19.31 -0.70
CA ASP A 469 -22.67 19.38 -0.15
C ASP A 469 -21.64 19.01 -1.22
N TYR A 470 -20.82 19.98 -1.62
CA TYR A 470 -19.91 19.87 -2.74
C TYR A 470 -18.80 18.81 -2.56
N ASP A 471 -18.34 18.58 -1.32
CA ASP A 471 -17.32 17.56 -1.05
C ASP A 471 -17.92 16.16 -0.98
N ILE A 472 -19.08 16.03 -0.35
CA ILE A 472 -19.78 14.75 -0.25
C ILE A 472 -20.24 14.29 -1.64
N ASP A 473 -20.84 15.18 -2.45
CA ASP A 473 -21.24 14.87 -3.82
C ASP A 473 -20.03 14.39 -4.66
N PHE A 474 -18.90 15.09 -4.56
CA PHE A 474 -17.68 14.69 -5.26
C PHE A 474 -17.15 13.32 -4.79
N VAL A 475 -17.17 13.06 -3.49
CA VAL A 475 -16.79 11.75 -2.93
C VAL A 475 -17.66 10.64 -3.51
N MET A 476 -18.98 10.84 -3.59
CA MET A 476 -19.88 9.85 -4.19
C MET A 476 -19.51 9.57 -5.65
N LEU A 477 -19.30 10.63 -6.45
CA LEU A 477 -18.89 10.49 -7.86
C LEU A 477 -17.55 9.74 -8.00
N MET A 478 -16.59 9.99 -7.11
CA MET A 478 -15.31 9.27 -7.09
C MET A 478 -15.46 7.81 -6.67
N VAL A 479 -16.29 7.53 -5.66
CA VAL A 479 -16.56 6.15 -5.22
C VAL A 479 -17.24 5.35 -6.33
N GLU A 480 -18.24 5.92 -6.99
CA GLU A 480 -18.89 5.32 -8.16
C GLU A 480 -17.88 5.07 -9.29
N TYR A 481 -17.06 6.07 -9.61
CA TYR A 481 -16.01 5.95 -10.64
C TYR A 481 -15.02 4.82 -10.33
N LEU A 482 -14.53 4.73 -9.09
CA LEU A 482 -13.55 3.74 -8.67
C LEU A 482 -14.16 2.32 -8.63
N ASP A 483 -15.40 2.17 -8.14
CA ASP A 483 -16.13 0.89 -8.16
C ASP A 483 -16.35 0.42 -9.60
N ASP A 484 -16.87 1.29 -10.48
CA ASP A 484 -17.02 0.98 -11.90
C ASP A 484 -15.69 0.61 -12.57
N ALA A 485 -14.61 1.35 -12.29
CA ALA A 485 -13.29 1.07 -12.85
C ALA A 485 -12.79 -0.33 -12.46
N LEU A 486 -12.94 -0.73 -11.20
CA LEU A 486 -12.60 -2.09 -10.74
C LEU A 486 -13.48 -3.13 -11.42
N GLN A 487 -14.80 -2.93 -11.45
CA GLN A 487 -15.73 -3.86 -12.07
C GLN A 487 -15.43 -4.07 -13.57
N ARG A 488 -15.12 -3.00 -14.32
CA ARG A 488 -14.73 -3.11 -15.73
C ARG A 488 -13.45 -3.91 -15.92
N ARG A 489 -12.42 -3.67 -15.10
CA ARG A 489 -11.15 -4.43 -15.16
C ARG A 489 -11.38 -5.91 -14.85
N TRP A 490 -12.15 -6.21 -13.82
CA TRP A 490 -12.51 -7.58 -13.46
C TRP A 490 -13.29 -8.30 -14.56
N ARG A 491 -14.27 -7.66 -15.19
CA ARG A 491 -14.99 -8.23 -16.35
C ARG A 491 -14.04 -8.53 -17.51
N HIS A 492 -13.09 -7.63 -17.79
CA HIS A 492 -12.11 -7.83 -18.85
C HIS A 492 -11.16 -8.99 -18.54
N LEU A 493 -10.66 -9.08 -17.30
CA LEU A 493 -9.81 -10.17 -16.82
C LEU A 493 -10.53 -11.52 -16.92
N ASP A 494 -11.78 -11.58 -16.46
CA ASP A 494 -12.60 -12.80 -16.52
C ASP A 494 -12.85 -13.25 -17.96
N SER A 495 -13.18 -12.31 -18.85
CA SER A 495 -13.38 -12.59 -20.27
C SER A 495 -12.12 -13.12 -20.94
N SER A 496 -10.97 -12.48 -20.70
CA SER A 496 -9.67 -12.91 -21.25
C SER A 496 -9.25 -14.30 -20.74
N THR A 497 -9.65 -14.66 -19.51
CA THR A 497 -9.36 -15.96 -18.91
C THR A 497 -10.23 -17.05 -19.53
N ILE A 498 -11.49 -16.75 -19.84
CA ILE A 498 -12.39 -17.65 -20.56
C ILE A 498 -11.88 -17.90 -21.98
N GLU A 499 -11.55 -16.83 -22.73
CA GLU A 499 -11.01 -16.95 -24.09
C GLU A 499 -9.73 -17.80 -24.13
N LYS A 500 -8.80 -17.61 -23.19
CA LYS A 500 -7.59 -18.44 -23.10
C LYS A 500 -7.89 -19.92 -22.85
N ARG A 501 -8.95 -20.24 -22.10
CA ARG A 501 -9.37 -21.63 -21.83
C ARG A 501 -10.05 -22.25 -23.03
N ASP A 502 -10.88 -21.50 -23.75
CA ASP A 502 -11.58 -21.98 -24.94
C ASP A 502 -10.61 -22.24 -26.09
N VAL A 503 -9.63 -21.35 -26.32
CA VAL A 503 -8.56 -21.55 -27.31
C VAL A 503 -7.67 -22.75 -26.97
N ALA A 504 -7.37 -22.97 -25.68
CA ALA A 504 -6.65 -24.17 -25.25
C ALA A 504 -7.48 -25.45 -25.44
N GLY A 505 -8.81 -25.37 -25.25
CA GLY A 505 -9.77 -26.46 -25.41
C GLY A 505 -10.05 -26.85 -26.87
N GLU A 506 -9.95 -25.92 -27.82
CA GLU A 506 -10.15 -26.19 -29.26
C GLU A 506 -8.96 -26.87 -29.95
N SER A 507 -7.80 -26.95 -29.30
CA SER A 507 -6.62 -27.64 -29.84
C SER A 507 -6.60 -29.17 -29.64
N VAL A 508 -7.66 -29.76 -29.05
CA VAL A 508 -7.74 -31.21 -28.81
C VAL A 508 -8.89 -31.83 -29.61
N GLN A 509 -8.64 -32.15 -30.88
CA GLN A 509 -9.45 -33.13 -31.62
C GLN A 509 -8.84 -34.53 -31.55
N ILE A 510 -9.53 -35.37 -30.76
CA ILE A 510 -9.84 -36.78 -31.00
C ILE A 510 -8.65 -37.75 -31.14
N ASP A 511 -8.37 -38.45 -30.04
CA ASP A 511 -8.25 -39.91 -30.12
C ASP A 511 -8.94 -40.58 -28.93
N LYS A 512 -10.05 -41.27 -29.20
CA LYS A 512 -10.83 -42.02 -28.22
C LYS A 512 -10.18 -43.39 -28.01
N LYS A 513 -9.34 -43.52 -26.99
CA LYS A 513 -9.34 -44.69 -26.09
C LYS A 513 -8.33 -44.56 -24.94
N THR A 514 -8.80 -45.06 -23.80
CA THR A 514 -8.05 -45.55 -22.63
C THR A 514 -7.52 -44.56 -21.59
N ASP A 515 -7.82 -44.95 -20.35
CA ASP A 515 -7.28 -44.55 -19.05
C ASP A 515 -7.76 -43.24 -18.40
N SER A 516 -8.89 -43.41 -17.70
CA SER A 516 -9.30 -42.66 -16.52
C SER A 516 -8.21 -42.64 -15.44
N ARG A 517 -7.25 -41.71 -15.51
CA ARG A 517 -6.43 -41.21 -14.37
C ARG A 517 -5.41 -40.15 -14.81
N ALA A 518 -5.86 -38.96 -15.20
CA ALA A 518 -5.03 -37.73 -15.18
C ALA A 518 -5.83 -36.51 -15.66
N ALA A 519 -6.66 -35.92 -14.79
CA ALA A 519 -7.14 -34.55 -14.96
C ALA A 519 -7.68 -34.02 -13.63
N ALA A 520 -6.90 -34.16 -12.55
CA ALA A 520 -7.13 -33.34 -11.36
C ALA A 520 -6.50 -31.99 -11.66
N GLY A 521 -7.31 -31.04 -12.15
CA GLY A 521 -6.89 -29.66 -12.31
C GLY A 521 -6.25 -29.16 -11.02
N GLN A 522 -5.04 -28.59 -11.12
CA GLN A 522 -4.36 -27.97 -9.99
C GLN A 522 -5.28 -26.90 -9.39
N ARG A 523 -5.87 -27.23 -8.24
CA ARG A 523 -6.59 -26.28 -7.40
C ARG A 523 -5.54 -25.24 -7.00
N LYS A 524 -5.60 -24.02 -7.58
CA LYS A 524 -4.73 -22.90 -7.16
C LYS A 524 -4.89 -22.74 -5.65
N THR A 525 -3.87 -23.10 -4.89
CA THR A 525 -3.86 -22.92 -3.43
C THR A 525 -3.91 -21.43 -3.15
N VAL A 526 -5.00 -20.97 -2.54
CA VAL A 526 -5.14 -19.57 -2.09
C VAL A 526 -4.11 -19.34 -0.98
N ILE A 527 -3.23 -18.38 -1.19
CA ILE A 527 -2.20 -18.00 -0.21
C ILE A 527 -2.74 -16.79 0.55
N PRO A 528 -2.99 -16.92 1.87
CA PRO A 528 -3.48 -15.79 2.67
C PRO A 528 -2.49 -14.61 2.57
N LEU A 529 -3.00 -13.37 2.58
CA LEU A 529 -2.27 -12.10 2.44
C LEU A 529 -1.71 -11.76 1.04
N LEU A 530 -1.39 -12.74 0.21
CA LEU A 530 -0.77 -12.48 -1.10
C LEU A 530 -1.78 -11.96 -2.13
N ILE A 531 -1.54 -10.78 -2.68
CA ILE A 531 -2.31 -10.16 -3.76
C ILE A 531 -1.67 -10.56 -5.09
N ASN A 532 -2.20 -11.60 -5.73
CA ASN A 532 -1.73 -12.07 -7.04
C ASN A 532 -2.54 -11.41 -8.17
N THR A 533 -1.87 -10.63 -9.01
CA THR A 533 -2.52 -9.86 -10.09
C THR A 533 -2.72 -10.67 -11.38
N GLU A 534 -2.09 -11.85 -11.51
CA GLU A 534 -1.97 -12.62 -12.76
C GLU A 534 -1.32 -11.87 -13.95
N ASP A 535 -1.02 -10.58 -13.80
CA ASP A 535 -0.28 -9.77 -14.75
C ASP A 535 1.22 -9.96 -14.50
N ALA A 536 1.94 -10.47 -15.50
CA ALA A 536 3.37 -10.75 -15.39
C ALA A 536 4.21 -9.48 -15.16
N ARG A 537 3.76 -8.31 -15.61
CA ARG A 537 4.47 -7.04 -15.40
C ARG A 537 4.33 -6.59 -13.95
N LEU A 538 3.14 -6.72 -13.35
CA LEU A 538 2.86 -6.33 -11.97
C LEU A 538 3.32 -7.38 -10.95
N GLY A 539 3.20 -8.67 -11.26
CA GLY A 539 3.53 -9.77 -10.35
C GLY A 539 2.58 -9.88 -9.15
N CYS A 540 3.14 -10.20 -7.98
CA CYS A 540 2.39 -10.27 -6.73
C CYS A 540 2.75 -9.13 -5.78
N LEU A 541 1.77 -8.63 -5.03
CA LEU A 541 1.99 -7.74 -3.90
C LEU A 541 1.80 -8.52 -2.59
N LEU A 542 2.78 -8.40 -1.69
CA LEU A 542 2.68 -8.86 -0.30
C LEU A 542 2.69 -7.62 0.60
N PRO A 543 1.52 -7.20 1.10
CA PRO A 543 1.47 -6.14 2.10
C PRO A 543 2.06 -6.64 3.42
N LEU A 544 2.96 -5.86 4.00
CA LEU A 544 3.67 -6.15 5.24
C LEU A 544 3.17 -5.27 6.40
N ARG A 545 3.53 -5.66 7.62
CA ARG A 545 3.26 -4.97 8.90
C ARG A 545 4.45 -4.97 9.85
N CYS A 546 5.52 -5.66 9.49
CA CYS A 546 6.67 -5.84 10.36
C CYS A 546 7.49 -4.54 10.55
N GLY A 547 7.33 -3.52 9.71
CA GLY A 547 8.16 -2.32 9.68
C GLY A 547 9.47 -2.53 8.91
N HIS A 548 10.33 -1.51 8.83
CA HIS A 548 11.46 -1.53 7.90
C HIS A 548 12.56 -2.52 8.25
N ASN A 549 12.96 -2.59 9.53
CA ASN A 549 14.15 -3.33 9.98
C ASN A 549 13.79 -4.57 10.82
N LYS A 550 12.56 -5.08 10.70
CA LYS A 550 12.15 -6.30 11.41
C LYS A 550 12.00 -7.47 10.45
N ASN A 551 12.16 -8.67 11.00
CA ASN A 551 11.87 -9.89 10.27
C ASN A 551 10.38 -9.95 9.96
N TYR A 552 10.05 -10.57 8.83
CA TYR A 552 8.67 -10.88 8.50
C TYR A 552 8.01 -11.70 9.61
N GLU A 553 6.75 -11.40 9.87
CA GLU A 553 5.87 -12.22 10.69
C GLU A 553 5.68 -13.60 10.06
N ASP A 554 5.23 -14.58 10.84
CA ASP A 554 5.10 -15.94 10.33
C ASP A 554 4.07 -16.05 9.19
N ALA A 555 2.99 -15.27 9.23
CA ALA A 555 2.00 -15.22 8.16
C ALA A 555 2.59 -14.64 6.86
N GLU A 556 3.37 -13.56 6.95
CA GLU A 556 4.09 -12.95 5.82
C GLU A 556 5.13 -13.92 5.24
N LYS A 557 5.88 -14.63 6.10
CA LYS A 557 6.81 -15.69 5.68
C LYS A 557 6.07 -16.83 4.97
N GLN A 558 4.91 -17.27 5.48
CA GLN A 558 4.10 -18.28 4.79
C GLN A 558 3.60 -17.79 3.43
N ALA A 559 3.23 -16.52 3.32
CA ALA A 559 2.81 -15.93 2.06
C ALA A 559 3.95 -15.92 1.02
N LEU A 560 5.16 -15.50 1.43
CA LEU A 560 6.35 -15.56 0.59
C LEU A 560 6.68 -16.99 0.16
N ILE A 561 6.62 -17.96 1.07
CA ILE A 561 6.82 -19.39 0.76
C ILE A 561 5.78 -19.88 -0.25
N GLY A 562 4.51 -19.49 -0.05
CA GLY A 562 3.42 -19.79 -0.96
C GLY A 562 3.72 -19.29 -2.37
N PHE A 563 4.15 -18.04 -2.50
CA PHE A 563 4.55 -17.46 -3.78
C PHE A 563 5.71 -18.24 -4.43
N LEU A 564 6.79 -18.50 -3.68
CA LEU A 564 7.95 -19.22 -4.19
C LEU A 564 7.61 -20.65 -4.66
N ARG A 565 6.65 -21.32 -4.01
CA ARG A 565 6.11 -22.61 -4.47
C ARG A 565 5.23 -22.46 -5.71
N HIS A 566 4.37 -21.45 -5.72
CA HIS A 566 3.44 -21.20 -6.83
C HIS A 566 4.19 -20.99 -8.15
N VAL A 567 5.30 -20.25 -8.11
CA VAL A 567 6.15 -19.99 -9.29
C VAL A 567 7.15 -21.10 -9.57
N GLY A 568 7.11 -22.20 -8.80
CA GLY A 568 7.97 -23.37 -8.99
C GLY A 568 9.45 -23.14 -8.62
N PHE A 569 9.77 -22.08 -7.88
CA PHE A 569 11.14 -21.79 -7.46
C PHE A 569 11.63 -22.77 -6.39
N ILE A 570 10.76 -23.12 -5.44
CA ILE A 570 11.02 -24.17 -4.43
C ILE A 570 10.02 -25.32 -4.61
N GLY A 571 10.45 -26.54 -4.25
CA GLY A 571 9.61 -27.74 -4.33
C GLY A 571 8.38 -27.67 -3.43
N SER A 572 7.33 -28.40 -3.82
CA SER A 572 6.15 -28.64 -2.97
C SER A 572 6.56 -29.45 -1.74
N VAL A 573 5.93 -29.20 -0.59
CA VAL A 573 6.10 -30.05 0.60
C VAL A 573 5.62 -31.45 0.23
N LYS A 574 6.46 -32.46 0.44
CA LYS A 574 6.06 -33.86 0.29
C LYS A 574 5.11 -34.28 1.39
#